data_AF-A0A939EH75-F1
#
_entry.id   AF-A0A939EH75-F1
#
_cell.length_a   1.000
_cell.length_b   1.000
_cell.length_c   1.000
_cell.angle_alpha   90.00
_cell.angle_beta   90.00
_cell.angle_gamma   90.00
#
_symmetry.space_group_name_H-M   'P 1'
#
loop_
_entity.id
_entity.type
_entity.pdbx_description
1 polymer ?
#
loop_
_entity_poly.entity_id
_entity_poly.type
_entity_poly.pdbx_seq_one_letter_code
_entity_poly.pdbx_strand_id
1 'polypeptide(L)' 'MTFGKITGFVRDVRAAHRTAHEIERLSRLSNADLAGLGLDRSEITAHAFRKHFNRI' A
#
# COMPACT_ATOMS: atom_id res chain seq x y z
N MET A 1 -23.16 -14.32 9.57
CA MET A 1 -21.98 -13.76 10.29
C MET A 1 -20.64 -14.28 9.75
N THR A 2 -20.50 -15.54 9.35
CA THR A 2 -19.25 -16.11 8.80
C THR A 2 -18.87 -15.53 7.42
N PHE A 3 -19.86 -15.29 6.56
CA PHE A 3 -19.62 -14.76 5.20
C PHE A 3 -18.95 -13.37 5.21
N GLY A 4 -19.35 -12.48 6.14
CA GLY A 4 -18.73 -11.15 6.30
C GLY A 4 -17.27 -11.21 6.76
N LYS A 5 -16.90 -12.23 7.56
CA LYS A 5 -15.51 -12.44 7.98
C LYS A 5 -14.64 -12.94 6.83
N ILE A 6 -15.18 -13.85 6.00
CA ILE A 6 -14.48 -14.37 4.81
C ILE A 6 -14.28 -13.27 3.76
N THR A 7 -15.30 -12.45 3.51
CA THR A 7 -15.17 -11.34 2.55
C THR A 7 -14.25 -10.23 3.05
N GLY A 8 -14.20 -9.97 4.37
CA GLY A 8 -13.21 -9.10 5.00
C GLY A 8 -11.79 -9.61 4.79
N PHE A 9 -11.52 -10.88 5.13
CA PHE A 9 -10.20 -11.50 4.94
C PHE A 9 -9.71 -11.43 3.48
N VAL A 10 -10.56 -11.74 2.51
CA VAL A 10 -10.19 -11.66 1.08
C VAL A 10 -9.92 -10.22 0.65
N ARG A 11 -10.64 -9.22 1.20
CA ARG A 11 -10.35 -7.80 0.96
C ARG A 11 -8.99 -7.41 1.52
N ASP A 12 -8.67 -7.83 2.74
CA ASP A 12 -7.41 -7.52 3.40
C ASP A 12 -6.22 -8.15 2.68
N VAL A 13 -6.34 -9.41 2.22
CA VAL A 13 -5.31 -10.07 1.42
C VAL A 13 -5.08 -9.34 0.09
N ARG A 14 -6.15 -8.90 -0.58
CA ARG A 14 -6.03 -8.08 -1.80
C ARG A 14 -5.39 -6.72 -1.53
N ALA A 15 -5.72 -6.08 -0.42
CA ALA A 15 -5.10 -4.82 -0.01
C ALA A 15 -3.61 -5.00 0.32
N ALA A 16 -3.24 -6.09 0.99
CA ALA A 16 -1.85 -6.44 1.28
C ALA A 16 -1.05 -6.65 -0.01
N HIS A 17 -1.59 -7.40 -0.97
CA HIS A 17 -0.93 -7.62 -2.26
C HIS A 17 -0.72 -6.31 -3.04
N ARG A 18 -1.72 -5.42 -3.06
CA ARG A 18 -1.59 -4.09 -3.69
C ARG A 18 -0.54 -3.22 -2.99
N THR A 19 -0.52 -3.26 -1.66
CA THR A 19 0.46 -2.55 -0.83
C THR A 19 1.88 -3.02 -1.12
N ALA A 20 2.11 -4.34 -1.16
CA ALA A 20 3.42 -4.91 -1.48
C ALA A 20 3.90 -4.48 -2.87
N HIS A 21 3.03 -4.57 -3.89
CA HIS A 21 3.36 -4.16 -5.25
C HIS A 21 3.63 -2.65 -5.36
N GLU A 22 2.92 -1.83 -4.60
CA GLU A 22 3.17 -0.38 -4.57
C GLU A 22 4.48 -0.03 -3.86
N ILE A 23 4.80 -0.68 -2.73
CA ILE A 23 6.09 -0.53 -2.05
C ILE A 23 7.23 -0.91 -2.99
N GLU A 24 7.12 -2.04 -3.70
CA GLU A 24 8.12 -2.47 -4.66
C GLU A 24 8.30 -1.45 -5.79
N ARG A 25 7.19 -0.95 -6.35
CA ARG A 25 7.22 0.08 -7.39
C ARG A 25 7.92 1.35 -6.91
N LEU A 26 7.54 1.87 -5.74
CA LEU A 26 8.13 3.08 -5.16
C LEU A 26 9.59 2.88 -4.75
N SER A 27 9.95 1.67 -4.29
CA SER A 27 11.34 1.31 -3.96
C SER A 27 12.24 1.20 -5.19
N ARG A 28 11.69 1.10 -6.40
CA ARG A 28 12.50 1.13 -7.63
C ARG A 28 12.69 2.55 -8.19
N LEU A 29 11.93 3.54 -7.70
CA LEU A 29 12.07 4.93 -8.14
C LEU A 29 13.36 5.56 -7.62
N SER A 30 13.85 6.59 -8.30
CA SER A 30 14.97 7.39 -7.81
C SER A 30 14.50 8.35 -6.70
N ASN A 31 15.43 8.90 -5.91
CA ASN A 31 15.08 9.90 -4.90
C ASN A 31 14.49 11.18 -5.52
N ALA A 32 14.87 11.54 -6.75
CA ALA A 32 14.30 12.67 -7.46
C ALA A 32 12.84 12.42 -7.85
N ASP A 33 12.52 11.21 -8.30
CA ASP A 33 11.14 10.81 -8.65
C ASP A 33 10.24 10.75 -7.41
N LEU A 34 10.78 10.24 -6.29
CA LEU A 34 10.09 10.23 -5.00
C LEU A 34 9.82 11.65 -4.49
N ALA A 35 10.81 12.54 -4.58
CA ALA A 35 10.64 13.95 -4.23
C ALA A 35 9.58 14.64 -5.11
N GLY A 36 9.50 14.30 -6.40
CA GLY A 36 8.44 14.76 -7.30
C GLY A 36 7.04 14.31 -6.90
N LEU A 37 6.93 13.21 -6.16
CA LEU A 37 5.69 12.72 -5.54
C LEU A 37 5.46 13.28 -4.13
N GLY A 38 6.37 14.11 -3.62
CA GLY A 38 6.33 14.62 -2.24
C GLY A 38 6.55 13.54 -1.20
N LEU A 39 7.25 12.45 -1.56
CA LEU A 39 7.51 11.30 -0.68
C LEU A 39 9.00 11.20 -0.38
N ASP A 40 9.32 10.93 0.88
CA ASP A 40 10.65 10.45 1.25
C ASP A 40 10.75 8.92 1.17
N ARG A 41 11.98 8.41 1.01
CA ARG A 41 12.29 6.98 0.97
C ARG A 41 11.78 6.25 2.21
N SER A 42 11.90 6.89 3.38
CA SER A 42 11.44 6.33 4.66
C SER A 42 9.91 6.25 4.77
N GLU A 43 9.18 7.04 3.97
CA GLU A 43 7.72 7.16 4.03
C GLU A 43 7.01 6.23 3.04
N ILE A 44 7.72 5.57 2.12
CA ILE A 44 7.16 4.69 1.09
C ILE A 44 6.19 3.67 1.68
N THR A 45 6.61 2.98 2.75
CA THR A 45 5.80 1.96 3.42
C THR A 45 4.55 2.59 4.03
N ALA A 46 4.69 3.66 4.80
CA ALA A 46 3.56 4.34 5.43
C ALA A 46 2.56 4.88 4.40
N HIS A 47 3.04 5.41 3.28
CA HIS A 47 2.22 5.89 2.18
C HIS A 47 1.40 4.77 1.54
N ALA A 48 2.06 3.67 1.16
CA ALA A 48 1.40 2.53 0.52
C ALA A 48 0.33 1.90 1.43
N PHE A 49 0.63 1.73 2.72
CA PHE A 49 -0.33 1.22 3.70
C PHE A 49 -1.52 2.18 3.87
N ARG A 50 -1.29 3.50 4.00
CA ARG A 50 -2.39 4.47 4.09
C ARG A 50 -3.28 4.45 2.84
N LYS A 51 -2.69 4.31 1.66
CA LYS A 51 -3.45 4.31 0.40
C LYS A 51 -4.37 3.10 0.24
N HIS A 52 -3.97 1.94 0.75
CA HIS A 52 -4.67 0.69 0.53
C HIS A 52 -5.49 0.17 1.71
N PHE A 53 -5.07 0.46 2.95
CA PHE A 53 -5.78 0.01 4.16
C PHE A 53 -6.64 1.11 4.80
N ASN A 54 -6.30 2.39 4.63
CA ASN A 54 -7.09 3.50 5.19
C ASN A 54 -8.31 3.88 4.33
N ARG A 55 -8.62 3.09 3.29
CA ARG A 55 -9.78 3.24 2.42
C ARG A 55 -10.94 2.31 2.83
N ILE A 56 -10.89 1.77 4.04
CA ILE A 56 -11.92 0.92 4.65
C ILE A 56 -12.73 1.75 5.63
#